data_AF-A0A950RHY3-F1
#
_entry.id   AF-A0A950RHY3-F1
#
_cell.length_a   1.000
_cell.length_b   1.000
_cell.length_c   1.000
_cell.angle_alpha   90.00
_cell.angle_beta   90.00
_cell.angle_gamma   90.00
#
_symmetry.space_group_name_H-M   'P 1'
#
loop_
_entity.id
_entity.type
_entity.pdbx_description
1 polymer ?
#
loop_
_entity_poly.entity_id
_entity_poly.type
_entity_poly.pdbx_seq_one_letter_code
_entity_poly.pdbx_strand_id
1 'polypeptide(L)'
;MCYRPLGQPAYNNFVGPPWPASADWRGNPTLELQGTKGKVVRRWTSSEAAHSRPARDRSLVTVSALIASGQGAQVPYHLNRAMDNDLTQAQAAEAITHLAFYVGWPNAMSALPVAKELFEKRAR
;
A
#
# COMPACT_ATOMS: atom_id res chain seq x y z
N MET A 1 20.45 -19.09 -22.54
CA MET A 1 20.78 -18.43 -21.26
C MET A 1 19.62 -18.64 -20.31
N CYS A 2 19.75 -19.61 -19.41
CA CYS A 2 18.76 -19.95 -18.39
C CYS A 2 19.30 -19.46 -17.04
N TYR A 3 18.48 -18.74 -16.28
CA TYR A 3 18.86 -18.22 -14.96
C TYR A 3 18.79 -19.36 -13.94
N ARG A 4 19.92 -19.63 -13.26
CA ARG A 4 20.05 -20.58 -12.15
C ARG A 4 20.09 -19.76 -10.86
N PRO A 5 19.22 -19.99 -9.87
CA PRO A 5 19.20 -19.16 -8.67
C PRO A 5 20.42 -19.50 -7.82
N LEU A 6 21.27 -18.50 -7.57
CA LEU A 6 22.33 -18.59 -6.59
C LEU A 6 21.71 -18.50 -5.19
N GLY A 7 22.09 -19.45 -4.34
CA GLY A 7 21.65 -19.52 -2.95
C GLY A 7 22.03 -18.27 -2.16
N GLN A 8 21.49 -18.20 -0.94
CA GLN A 8 21.51 -17.05 -0.05
C GLN A 8 22.86 -16.58 0.54
N PRO A 9 24.06 -17.21 0.41
CA PRO A 9 25.16 -16.77 1.27
C PRO A 9 25.88 -15.49 0.80
N ALA A 10 25.46 -14.83 -0.29
CA ALA A 10 26.11 -13.58 -0.75
C ALA A 10 25.47 -12.27 -0.24
N TYR A 11 24.29 -12.31 0.37
CA TYR A 11 23.60 -11.10 0.86
C TYR A 11 24.16 -10.59 2.21
N ASN A 12 24.81 -11.45 3.00
CA ASN A 12 25.21 -11.13 4.38
C ASN A 12 26.50 -10.32 4.53
N ASN A 13 27.27 -10.04 3.47
CA ASN A 13 28.63 -9.50 3.61
C ASN A 13 28.78 -7.99 3.39
N PHE A 14 27.70 -7.23 3.19
CA PHE A 14 27.78 -5.77 3.00
C PHE A 14 26.90 -4.92 3.94
N VAL A 15 25.90 -5.49 4.61
CA VAL A 15 25.09 -4.79 5.63
C VAL A 15 24.65 -5.82 6.69
N GLY A 16 25.32 -5.84 7.85
CA GLY A 16 24.87 -6.66 8.97
C GLY A 16 23.52 -6.18 9.54
N PRO A 17 22.73 -7.04 10.20
CA PRO A 17 21.53 -6.59 10.89
C PRO A 17 21.90 -5.60 12.02
N PRO A 18 21.21 -4.46 12.18
CA PRO A 18 21.61 -3.41 13.12
C PRO A 18 21.33 -3.73 14.59
N TRP A 19 21.13 -4.99 14.96
CA TRP A 19 20.66 -5.37 16.30
C TRP A 19 21.54 -6.45 16.94
N PRO A 20 21.82 -6.37 18.26
CA PRO A 20 22.67 -7.33 18.96
C PRO A 20 21.97 -8.69 19.14
N ALA A 21 22.74 -9.77 19.00
CA ALA A 21 22.29 -11.17 19.05
C ALA A 21 21.81 -11.65 20.44
N SER A 22 21.78 -10.80 21.46
CA SER A 22 21.42 -11.12 22.85
C SER A 22 20.11 -10.48 23.32
N ALA A 23 19.30 -9.90 22.43
CA ALA A 23 18.03 -9.31 22.82
C ALA A 23 17.00 -10.42 23.15
N ASP A 24 16.79 -10.69 24.45
CA ASP A 24 15.64 -11.45 24.94
C ASP A 24 14.38 -10.59 24.76
N TRP A 25 13.62 -10.90 23.72
CA TRP A 25 12.43 -10.14 23.31
C TRP A 25 11.19 -10.41 24.15
N ARG A 26 11.25 -11.29 25.16
CA ARG A 26 10.07 -11.72 25.95
C ARG A 26 9.47 -10.64 26.86
N GLY A 27 10.05 -9.43 26.91
CA GLY A 27 9.58 -8.36 27.79
C GLY A 27 9.67 -6.93 27.24
N ASN A 28 9.79 -6.72 25.92
CA ASN A 28 9.90 -5.37 25.37
C ASN A 28 8.50 -4.69 25.22
N PRO A 29 8.19 -3.60 25.96
CA PRO A 29 6.91 -2.91 25.87
C PRO A 29 6.69 -2.19 24.52
N THR A 30 7.75 -2.00 23.71
CA THR A 30 7.62 -1.44 22.34
C THR A 30 7.20 -2.47 21.29
N LEU A 31 7.23 -3.78 21.63
CA LEU A 31 6.74 -4.86 20.77
C LEU A 31 5.34 -5.36 21.15
N GLU A 32 4.66 -4.70 22.10
CA GLU A 32 3.28 -4.99 22.51
C GLU A 32 2.23 -4.61 21.43
N LEU A 33 2.67 -4.21 20.24
CA LEU A 33 1.83 -4.08 19.05
C LEU A 33 1.71 -5.39 18.26
N GLN A 34 2.53 -6.41 18.55
CA GLN A 34 2.53 -7.68 17.83
C GLN A 34 1.63 -8.76 18.48
N GLY A 35 1.01 -8.46 19.62
CA GLY A 35 0.34 -9.43 20.49
C GLY A 35 -1.12 -9.80 20.21
N THR A 36 -1.78 -9.27 19.18
CA THR A 36 -3.08 -9.84 18.76
C THR A 36 -3.30 -9.62 17.27
N LYS A 37 -3.49 -10.71 16.53
CA LYS A 37 -3.84 -10.69 15.10
C LYS A 37 -5.09 -9.82 14.77
N GLY A 38 -5.83 -9.34 15.77
CA GLY A 38 -7.00 -8.47 15.63
C GLY A 38 -6.87 -7.01 16.10
N LYS A 39 -5.88 -6.61 16.92
CA LYS A 39 -5.86 -5.22 17.47
C LYS A 39 -5.38 -4.17 16.46
N VAL A 40 -4.44 -4.48 15.57
CA VAL A 40 -3.98 -3.50 14.57
C VAL A 40 -5.13 -3.11 13.64
N VAL A 41 -5.83 -4.09 13.04
CA VAL A 41 -7.00 -3.84 12.19
C VAL A 41 -8.11 -3.11 12.95
N ARG A 42 -8.38 -3.47 14.22
CA ARG A 42 -9.39 -2.81 15.04
C ARG A 42 -9.04 -1.37 15.41
N ARG A 43 -7.76 -1.05 15.59
CA ARG A 43 -7.29 0.32 15.88
C ARG A 43 -7.44 1.25 14.68
N TRP A 44 -7.24 0.74 13.47
CA TRP A 44 -7.54 1.51 12.26
C TRP A 44 -9.04 1.77 12.06
N THR A 45 -9.92 0.94 12.64
CA THR A 45 -11.40 1.11 12.63
C THR A 45 -11.95 1.84 13.85
N SER A 46 -11.15 2.16 14.87
CA SER A 46 -11.69 2.79 16.07
C SER A 46 -12.05 4.25 15.79
N SER A 47 -13.13 4.69 16.42
CA SER A 47 -13.68 6.05 16.32
C SER A 47 -12.75 7.16 16.79
N GLU A 48 -11.59 6.83 17.39
CA GLU A 48 -10.57 7.80 17.82
C GLU A 48 -9.80 8.43 16.64
N ALA A 49 -9.85 7.83 15.44
CA ALA A 49 -9.40 8.46 14.20
C ALA A 49 -10.47 9.40 13.60
N ALA A 50 -11.27 10.07 14.45
CA ALA A 50 -12.55 10.72 14.16
C ALA A 50 -12.58 11.74 12.99
N HIS A 51 -11.43 12.16 12.46
CA HIS A 51 -11.32 13.08 11.31
C HIS A 51 -11.02 12.36 9.98
N SER A 52 -10.68 11.08 10.02
CA SER A 52 -10.38 10.23 8.87
C SER A 52 -11.62 9.42 8.52
N ARG A 53 -12.01 9.38 7.23
CA ARG A 53 -13.00 8.41 6.73
C ARG A 53 -12.27 7.08 6.56
N PRO A 54 -12.37 6.12 7.51
CA PRO A 54 -11.40 5.02 7.57
C PRO A 54 -11.53 4.05 6.40
N ALA A 55 -12.74 3.92 5.83
CA ALA A 55 -12.97 3.10 4.64
C ALA A 55 -12.38 3.73 3.36
N ARG A 56 -12.53 5.05 3.21
CA ARG A 56 -11.95 5.82 2.11
C ARG A 56 -10.44 5.73 2.12
N ASP A 57 -9.83 6.05 3.26
CA ASP A 57 -8.38 6.19 3.37
C ASP A 57 -7.67 4.85 3.20
N ARG A 58 -8.27 3.75 3.68
CA ARG A 58 -7.77 2.40 3.41
C ARG A 58 -7.86 2.01 1.94
N SER A 59 -8.95 2.38 1.28
CA SER A 59 -9.13 2.10 -0.14
C SER A 59 -8.11 2.88 -0.97
N LEU A 60 -7.86 4.14 -0.61
CA LEU A 60 -6.82 4.97 -1.21
C LEU A 60 -5.43 4.35 -1.03
N VAL A 61 -5.06 3.96 0.20
CA VAL A 61 -3.76 3.30 0.47
C VAL A 61 -3.62 2.01 -0.34
N THR A 62 -4.69 1.23 -0.46
CA THR A 62 -4.68 0.00 -1.26
C THR A 62 -4.42 0.29 -2.74
N VAL A 63 -5.13 1.26 -3.32
CA VAL A 63 -4.93 1.68 -4.71
C VAL A 63 -3.48 2.17 -4.92
N SER A 64 -2.97 2.99 -4.01
CA SER A 64 -1.59 3.49 -4.07
C SER A 64 -0.56 2.36 -4.04
N ALA A 65 -0.75 1.35 -3.18
CA ALA A 65 0.14 0.20 -3.10
C ALA A 65 0.10 -0.67 -4.37
N LEU A 66 -1.08 -0.83 -4.98
CA LEU A 66 -1.23 -1.58 -6.24
C LEU A 66 -0.52 -0.87 -7.40
N ILE A 67 -0.65 0.45 -7.49
CA ILE A 67 0.06 1.27 -8.48
C ILE A 67 1.57 1.19 -8.25
N ALA A 68 2.02 1.33 -7.00
CA ALA A 68 3.43 1.23 -6.63
C ALA A 68 4.05 -0.13 -7.00
N SER A 69 3.26 -1.21 -6.88
CA SER A 69 3.69 -2.58 -7.17
C SER A 69 3.53 -2.97 -8.64
N GLY A 70 3.06 -2.08 -9.51
CA GLY A 70 2.79 -2.38 -10.92
C GLY A 70 1.62 -3.36 -11.14
N GLN A 71 0.76 -3.58 -10.14
CA GLN A 71 -0.35 -4.53 -10.21
C GLN A 71 -1.60 -3.90 -10.84
N GLY A 72 -1.46 -3.40 -12.07
CA GLY A 72 -2.50 -2.64 -12.78
C GLY A 72 -3.83 -3.39 -12.92
N ALA A 73 -3.82 -4.72 -12.99
CA ALA A 73 -5.03 -5.54 -13.12
C ALA A 73 -5.99 -5.47 -11.91
N GLN A 74 -5.47 -5.16 -10.72
CA GLN A 74 -6.29 -5.05 -9.50
C GLN A 74 -6.79 -3.62 -9.24
N VAL A 75 -6.16 -2.62 -9.88
CA VAL A 75 -6.52 -1.21 -9.75
C VAL A 75 -8.00 -0.93 -10.07
N PRO A 76 -8.63 -1.49 -11.12
CA PRO A 76 -10.02 -1.15 -11.45
C PRO A 76 -11.00 -1.50 -10.32
N TYR A 77 -10.87 -2.70 -9.74
CA TYR A 77 -11.76 -3.16 -8.66
C TYR A 77 -11.59 -2.32 -7.40
N HIS A 78 -10.34 -2.10 -6.98
CA HIS A 78 -10.04 -1.35 -5.75
C HIS A 78 -10.31 0.15 -5.89
N LEU A 79 -10.11 0.73 -7.08
CA LEU A 79 -10.45 2.12 -7.36
C LEU A 79 -11.97 2.31 -7.42
N ASN A 80 -12.72 1.35 -7.96
CA ASN A 80 -14.19 1.35 -7.85
C ASN A 80 -14.61 1.37 -6.38
N ARG A 81 -14.13 0.42 -5.58
CA ARG A 81 -14.45 0.34 -4.16
C ARG A 81 -14.03 1.60 -3.39
N ALA A 82 -12.93 2.25 -3.78
CA ALA A 82 -12.49 3.49 -3.15
C ALA A 82 -13.48 4.63 -3.38
N MET A 83 -14.00 4.75 -4.60
CA MET A 83 -15.00 5.77 -4.94
C MET A 83 -16.38 5.48 -4.33
N ASP A 84 -16.74 4.20 -4.14
CA ASP A 84 -17.94 3.83 -3.35
C ASP A 84 -17.81 4.25 -1.87
N ASN A 85 -16.58 4.43 -1.39
CA ASN A 85 -16.24 4.97 -0.08
C ASN A 85 -15.98 6.50 -0.10
N ASP A 86 -16.65 7.23 -0.99
CA ASP A 86 -16.56 8.70 -1.14
C ASP A 86 -15.19 9.24 -1.57
N LEU A 87 -14.35 8.46 -2.25
CA LEU A 87 -13.17 9.00 -2.94
C LEU A 87 -13.61 9.73 -4.21
N THR A 88 -13.29 11.02 -4.33
CA THR A 88 -13.65 11.78 -5.54
C THR A 88 -12.68 11.50 -6.69
N GLN A 89 -13.13 11.74 -7.93
CA GLN A 89 -12.28 11.60 -9.13
C GLN A 89 -11.04 12.52 -9.05
N ALA A 90 -11.21 13.75 -8.54
CA ALA A 90 -10.12 14.71 -8.34
C ALA A 90 -9.07 14.16 -7.36
N GLN A 91 -9.50 13.61 -6.22
CA GLN A 91 -8.60 13.03 -5.23
C GLN A 91 -7.85 11.81 -5.76
N ALA A 92 -8.52 10.96 -6.55
CA ALA A 92 -7.88 9.84 -7.21
C ALA A 92 -6.84 10.30 -8.25
N ALA A 93 -7.16 11.33 -9.05
CA ALA A 93 -6.24 11.90 -10.03
C ALA A 93 -5.01 12.56 -9.37
N GLU A 94 -5.21 13.31 -8.28
CA GLU A 94 -4.13 13.88 -7.47
C GLU A 94 -3.23 12.80 -6.89
N ALA A 95 -3.80 11.72 -6.35
CA ALA A 95 -3.02 10.60 -5.81
C ALA A 95 -2.16 9.92 -6.89
N ILE A 96 -2.72 9.64 -8.07
CA ILE A 96 -1.96 9.04 -9.18
C ILE A 96 -0.84 9.98 -9.63
N THR A 97 -1.10 11.28 -9.71
CA THR A 97 -0.11 12.29 -10.09
C THR A 97 1.01 12.39 -9.05
N HIS A 98 0.67 12.34 -7.76
CA HIS A 98 1.66 12.33 -6.68
C HIS A 98 2.54 11.08 -6.72
N LEU A 99 1.93 9.91 -6.98
CA LEU A 99 2.63 8.64 -7.09
C LEU A 99 3.66 8.63 -8.22
N ALA A 100 3.44 9.36 -9.32
CA ALA A 100 4.39 9.46 -10.41
C ALA A 100 5.80 9.91 -9.96
N PHE A 101 5.88 10.73 -8.91
CA PHE A 101 7.15 11.18 -8.32
C PHE A 101 7.82 10.13 -7.40
N TYR A 102 7.04 9.25 -6.77
CA TYR A 102 7.55 8.30 -5.77
C TYR A 102 7.81 6.91 -6.34
N VAL A 103 6.96 6.45 -7.27
CA VAL A 103 6.99 5.08 -7.80
C VAL A 103 7.45 5.02 -9.25
N GLY A 104 7.78 6.19 -9.82
CA GLY A 104 8.22 6.37 -11.19
C GLY A 104 7.07 6.54 -12.18
N TRP A 105 7.37 7.25 -13.27
CA TRP A 105 6.43 7.57 -14.34
C TRP A 105 5.74 6.34 -14.97
N PRO A 106 6.44 5.22 -15.28
CA PRO A 106 5.82 4.06 -15.93
C PRO A 106 4.69 3.43 -15.13
N ASN A 107 4.84 3.34 -13.80
CA ASN A 107 3.85 2.78 -12.90
C ASN A 107 2.59 3.65 -12.82
N ALA A 108 2.77 4.97 -12.68
CA ALA A 108 1.65 5.91 -12.64
C ALA A 108 0.91 6.00 -13.98
N MET A 109 1.65 6.08 -15.10
CA MET A 109 1.07 6.15 -16.45
C MET A 109 0.26 4.90 -16.79
N SER A 110 0.67 3.73 -16.29
CA SER A 110 -0.07 2.47 -16.47
C SER A 110 -1.43 2.47 -15.77
N ALA A 111 -1.62 3.28 -14.72
CA ALA A 111 -2.88 3.42 -14.00
C ALA A 111 -3.86 4.43 -14.63
N LEU A 112 -3.37 5.36 -15.48
CA LEU A 112 -4.19 6.43 -16.06
C LEU A 112 -5.31 5.93 -16.99
N PRO A 113 -5.08 5.00 -17.94
CA PRO A 113 -6.15 4.50 -18.81
C PRO A 113 -7.28 3.84 -18.01
N VAL A 114 -6.90 3.08 -16.97
CA VAL A 114 -7.83 2.41 -16.06
C VAL A 114 -8.68 3.42 -15.28
N ALA A 115 -8.04 4.44 -14.71
CA ALA A 115 -8.74 5.49 -13.98
C ALA A 115 -9.70 6.25 -14.90
N LYS A 116 -9.25 6.62 -16.10
CA LYS A 116 -10.07 7.31 -17.11
C LYS A 116 -11.32 6.51 -17.49
N GLU A 117 -11.16 5.23 -17.82
CA GLU A 117 -12.28 4.36 -18.19
C GLU A 117 -13.33 4.28 -17.07
N LEU A 118 -12.89 4.17 -15.82
CA LEU A 118 -13.78 4.14 -14.66
C LEU A 118 -14.51 5.46 -14.44
N PHE A 119 -13.84 6.60 -14.62
CA PHE A 119 -14.46 7.92 -14.50
C PHE A 119 -15.52 8.12 -15.59
N GLU A 120 -15.24 7.71 -16.83
CA GLU A 120 -16.19 7.76 -17.94
C GLU A 120 -17.40 6.82 -17.77
N LYS A 121 -17.22 5.67 -17.11
CA LYS A 121 -18.32 4.75 -16.78
C LYS A 121 -19.25 5.31 -15.70
N ARG A 122 -18.72 6.09 -14.76
CA ARG A 122 -19.49 6.66 -13.64
C ARG A 122 -20.10 8.03 -13.93
N ALA A 123 -19.61 8.73 -14.95
CA ALA A 123 -20.18 9.99 -15.42
C ALA A 123 -21.46 9.79 -16.27
N ARG A 124 -21.80 8.55 -16.61
CA ARG A 124 -22.98 8.17 -17.40
C ARG A 124 -24.11 7.66 -16.53
#